data_AF-A0A0D9YXM4-F1
#
_entry.id   AF-A0A0D9YXM4-F1
#
_cell.length_a   1.000
_cell.length_b   1.000
_cell.length_c   1.000
_cell.angle_alpha   90.00
_cell.angle_beta   90.00
_cell.angle_gamma   90.00
#
_symmetry.space_group_name_H-M   'P 1'
#
loop_
_entity.id
_entity.type
_entity.pdbx_description
1 polymer ?
#
loop_
_entity_poly.entity_id
_entity_poly.type
_entity_poly.pdbx_seq_one_letter_code
_entity_poly.pdbx_strand_id
1 'polypeptide(L)'
;MAGSGGGVVSGGRQRGPPLFATEKPGRMAMAAYRVSAATVFAGVLLIWLYRATHLPPGGGDGVRRWAWLGMLAAELWFGFYWVLTLSVRWCPVYRRTFKDRLAQSYSEDELPSVDIFVCTADPTAEPPMLVISTVLSVMAYDYLPEKLNIYLSDDAGSVLTFYALCEASEFAKHWIPFCKKYKVEPRSPAAYFAKVASPPDGCGPKEWFTMKELYKDMTDRVNSVVNSGRIPEVPRCHSKGFSQWNENFTSSDHPSIVQILIDSNKQKAVDIDGNALPTLVYMAREKKPQKQHHFKAGSLNALIRVSSVISNSPIIMNVDCDMYSNNSESIRDALCFFLDEEQGQDIGFVQYPQNFENAVHNDIYGHPINVVNELDHPCLDGWGGMCYYGTGCFHRREALCGRIYSQEYKEDWTRVAGRTEDANELEEMGRSLVTCTYEHNTIWGIEKGVRYGCPLEDVTTGLQIQCRGWRSVYYNPKRKGFLGMTPTSLGQILVLYKRWTEGFLQISLSRYSPFLLGHGKIKLGLQMGYSVCGLWAVNSFPTLYYVTIPSLCFLNGISLFPEKTSPWFIPFAYVMVAAYSCSLAESLQCGDSAVEWWNAQRMWLIRRITSYLLATIDTFRRILGI
;
A
#
# COMPACT_ATOMS: atom_id res chain seq x y z
N MET A 1 51.51 15.08 -43.71
CA MET A 1 50.49 14.06 -44.03
C MET A 1 50.51 13.02 -42.92
N ALA A 2 49.31 12.66 -42.42
CA ALA A 2 48.98 11.61 -41.46
C ALA A 2 49.63 11.75 -40.06
N GLY A 3 48.92 11.93 -38.95
CA GLY A 3 47.54 11.58 -38.63
C GLY A 3 47.55 10.79 -37.33
N SER A 4 47.59 11.49 -36.19
CA SER A 4 47.56 10.92 -34.84
C SER A 4 46.14 10.50 -34.48
N GLY A 5 45.87 9.20 -34.45
CA GLY A 5 44.64 8.63 -33.91
C GLY A 5 44.74 8.52 -32.39
N GLY A 6 44.11 9.47 -31.67
CA GLY A 6 43.87 9.37 -30.25
C GLY A 6 42.79 8.34 -29.96
N GLY A 7 43.18 7.20 -29.40
CA GLY A 7 42.24 6.22 -28.85
C GLY A 7 41.63 6.78 -27.57
N VAL A 8 40.32 7.03 -27.59
CA VAL A 8 39.51 7.32 -26.40
C VAL A 8 39.46 6.03 -25.57
N VAL A 9 40.20 6.01 -24.47
CA VAL A 9 40.09 4.98 -23.43
C VAL A 9 38.73 5.15 -22.77
N SER A 10 37.78 4.26 -23.07
CA SER A 10 36.54 4.15 -22.32
C SER A 10 36.86 3.68 -20.90
N GLY A 11 36.88 4.61 -19.95
CA GLY A 11 36.99 4.30 -18.53
C GLY A 11 35.78 3.48 -18.08
N GLY A 12 35.96 2.17 -17.92
CA GLY A 12 34.99 1.34 -17.21
C GLY A 12 34.97 1.77 -15.75
N ARG A 13 33.83 2.30 -15.27
CA ARG A 13 33.60 2.46 -13.83
C ARG A 13 33.81 1.10 -13.17
N GLN A 14 34.70 1.04 -12.17
CA GLN A 14 34.77 -0.13 -11.30
C GLN A 14 33.42 -0.32 -10.63
N ARG A 15 32.92 -1.56 -10.64
CA ARG A 15 31.60 -1.94 -10.15
C ARG A 15 31.45 -1.57 -8.67
N GLY A 16 30.40 -0.84 -8.33
CA GLY A 16 30.12 -0.45 -6.94
C GLY A 16 29.76 -1.67 -6.06
N PRO A 17 29.91 -1.57 -4.73
CA PRO A 17 29.42 -2.60 -3.83
C PRO A 17 27.87 -2.67 -3.89
N PRO A 18 27.26 -3.86 -3.68
CA PRO A 18 25.81 -3.99 -3.74
C PRO A 18 25.14 -3.15 -2.65
N LEU A 19 24.05 -2.48 -3.01
CA LEU A 19 23.31 -1.57 -2.13
C LEU A 19 22.23 -2.29 -1.31
N PHE A 20 21.87 -3.52 -1.70
CA PHE A 20 21.02 -4.39 -0.89
C PHE A 20 21.44 -5.86 -1.01
N ALA A 21 20.95 -6.69 -0.09
CA ALA A 21 21.10 -8.14 -0.10
C ALA A 21 19.73 -8.81 -0.07
N THR A 22 19.66 -9.99 -0.70
CA THR A 22 18.49 -10.88 -0.65
C THR A 22 18.84 -12.09 0.18
N GLU A 23 18.18 -12.23 1.32
CA GLU A 23 18.38 -13.28 2.29
C GLU A 23 17.27 -14.33 2.14
N LYS A 24 17.62 -15.60 2.32
CA LYS A 24 16.68 -16.72 2.28
C LYS A 24 16.78 -17.48 3.59
N PRO A 25 15.67 -18.06 4.09
CA PRO A 25 15.74 -18.97 5.22
C PRO A 25 16.73 -20.11 4.97
N GLY A 26 17.23 -20.70 6.06
CA GLY A 26 18.13 -21.84 5.98
C GLY A 26 17.52 -23.00 5.19
N ARG A 27 18.37 -23.76 4.45
CA ARG A 27 17.92 -24.89 3.62
C ARG A 27 17.09 -25.91 4.39
N MET A 28 17.45 -26.18 5.65
CA MET A 28 16.73 -27.11 6.52
C MET A 28 15.32 -26.62 6.86
N ALA A 29 15.14 -25.33 7.17
CA ALA A 29 13.82 -24.76 7.46
C ALA A 29 12.89 -24.83 6.23
N MET A 30 13.40 -24.47 5.05
CA MET A 30 12.64 -24.60 3.80
C MET A 30 12.28 -26.07 3.49
N ALA A 31 13.21 -26.99 3.70
CA ALA A 31 12.96 -28.42 3.51
C ALA A 31 11.89 -28.94 4.48
N ALA A 32 11.96 -28.56 5.76
CA ALA A 32 10.98 -28.93 6.77
C ALA A 32 9.57 -28.45 6.41
N TYR A 33 9.43 -27.20 5.96
CA TYR A 33 8.16 -26.66 5.48
C TYR A 33 7.62 -27.48 4.29
N ARG A 34 8.46 -27.75 3.28
CA ARG A 34 8.05 -28.49 2.08
C ARG A 34 7.64 -29.93 2.39
N VAL A 35 8.33 -30.58 3.31
CA VAL A 35 7.96 -31.92 3.79
C VAL A 35 6.61 -31.84 4.51
N SER A 36 6.41 -30.88 5.41
CA SER A 36 5.12 -30.67 6.10
C SER A 36 3.98 -30.40 5.11
N ALA A 37 4.19 -29.55 4.12
CA ALA A 37 3.21 -29.29 3.07
C ALA A 37 2.90 -30.55 2.26
N ALA A 38 3.92 -31.34 1.89
CA ALA A 38 3.73 -32.59 1.15
C ALA A 38 2.93 -33.64 1.94
N THR A 39 3.19 -33.77 3.25
CA THR A 39 2.45 -34.71 4.10
C THR A 39 1.02 -34.24 4.35
N VAL A 40 0.79 -32.94 4.54
CA VAL A 40 -0.57 -32.37 4.60
C VAL A 40 -1.32 -32.62 3.29
N PHE A 41 -0.69 -32.40 2.14
CA PHE A 41 -1.30 -32.66 0.84
C PHE A 41 -1.66 -34.15 0.67
N ALA A 42 -0.77 -35.06 1.06
CA ALA A 42 -1.07 -36.49 1.06
C ALA A 42 -2.28 -36.83 1.95
N GLY A 43 -2.39 -36.21 3.13
CA GLY A 43 -3.57 -36.33 3.99
C GLY A 43 -4.85 -35.84 3.32
N VAL A 44 -4.81 -34.70 2.63
CA VAL A 44 -5.96 -34.17 1.86
C VAL A 44 -6.36 -35.13 0.73
N LEU A 45 -5.40 -35.71 0.00
CA LEU A 45 -5.68 -36.71 -1.04
C LEU A 45 -6.35 -37.97 -0.46
N LEU A 46 -5.92 -38.43 0.72
CA LEU A 46 -6.54 -39.57 1.40
C LEU A 46 -7.97 -39.26 1.87
N ILE A 47 -8.24 -38.03 2.31
CA ILE A 47 -9.60 -37.57 2.64
C ILE A 47 -10.48 -37.61 1.39
N TRP A 48 -10.00 -37.11 0.25
CA TRP A 48 -10.74 -37.16 -1.01
C TRP A 48 -10.98 -38.59 -1.49
N LEU A 49 -9.98 -39.47 -1.34
CA LEU A 49 -10.13 -40.89 -1.65
C LEU A 49 -11.21 -41.54 -0.77
N TYR A 50 -11.22 -41.24 0.53
CA TYR A 50 -12.27 -41.69 1.44
C TYR A 50 -13.66 -41.23 0.97
N ARG A 51 -13.81 -39.94 0.65
CA ARG A 51 -15.08 -39.40 0.15
C ARG A 51 -15.56 -40.07 -1.13
N ALA A 52 -14.65 -40.34 -2.06
CA ALA A 52 -14.98 -40.95 -3.34
C ALA A 52 -15.37 -42.43 -3.20
N THR A 53 -14.68 -43.17 -2.32
CA THR A 53 -14.88 -44.61 -2.15
C THR A 53 -16.06 -44.96 -1.23
N HIS A 54 -16.46 -44.05 -0.34
CA HIS A 54 -17.55 -44.28 0.63
C HIS A 54 -18.82 -43.50 0.29
N LEU A 55 -19.04 -43.22 -1.01
CA LEU A 55 -20.24 -42.52 -1.47
C LEU A 55 -21.51 -43.34 -1.15
N PRO A 56 -22.53 -42.74 -0.48
CA PRO A 56 -23.77 -43.45 -0.17
C PRO A 56 -24.51 -43.94 -1.45
N PRO A 57 -25.02 -45.18 -1.46
CA PRO A 57 -25.71 -45.76 -2.62
C PRO A 57 -26.96 -44.97 -2.99
N GLY A 58 -27.30 -44.96 -4.28
CA GLY A 58 -28.33 -44.08 -4.85
C GLY A 58 -29.77 -44.44 -4.50
N GLY A 59 -30.01 -45.63 -3.94
CA GLY A 59 -31.34 -46.13 -3.57
C GLY A 59 -31.74 -45.91 -2.10
N GLY A 60 -30.96 -45.16 -1.31
CA GLY A 60 -31.22 -44.88 0.12
C GLY A 60 -31.59 -43.42 0.41
N ASP A 61 -31.47 -43.00 1.69
CA ASP A 61 -31.72 -41.65 2.18
C ASP A 61 -30.98 -40.58 1.35
N GLY A 62 -31.74 -39.92 0.45
CA GLY A 62 -31.23 -38.90 -0.45
C GLY A 62 -30.57 -37.73 0.28
N VAL A 63 -31.02 -37.42 1.50
CA VAL A 63 -30.46 -36.33 2.32
C VAL A 63 -29.00 -36.64 2.66
N ARG A 64 -28.72 -37.86 3.13
CA ARG A 64 -27.35 -38.31 3.42
C ARG A 64 -26.44 -38.24 2.20
N ARG A 65 -26.94 -38.66 1.02
CA ARG A 65 -26.16 -38.64 -0.22
C ARG A 65 -25.82 -37.22 -0.66
N TRP A 66 -26.79 -36.30 -0.63
CA TRP A 66 -26.55 -34.90 -0.99
C TRP A 66 -25.65 -34.18 0.01
N ALA A 67 -25.81 -34.45 1.30
CA ALA A 67 -24.90 -33.95 2.34
C ALA A 67 -23.46 -34.42 2.11
N TRP A 68 -23.29 -35.70 1.74
CA TRP A 68 -21.98 -36.25 1.41
C TRP A 68 -21.34 -35.61 0.18
N LEU A 69 -22.10 -35.45 -0.91
CA LEU A 69 -21.61 -34.84 -2.15
C LEU A 69 -21.22 -33.36 -1.94
N GLY A 70 -22.01 -32.61 -1.18
CA GLY A 70 -21.65 -31.22 -0.88
C GLY A 70 -20.44 -31.09 0.04
N MET A 71 -20.24 -32.02 0.99
CA MET A 71 -19.00 -32.09 1.77
C MET A 71 -17.79 -32.34 0.86
N LEU A 72 -17.89 -33.31 -0.05
CA LEU A 72 -16.83 -33.58 -1.04
C LEU A 72 -16.55 -32.33 -1.90
N ALA A 73 -17.58 -31.65 -2.40
CA ALA A 73 -17.41 -30.44 -3.19
C ALA A 73 -16.71 -29.31 -2.39
N ALA A 74 -17.08 -29.11 -1.13
CA ALA A 74 -16.45 -28.14 -0.26
C ALA A 74 -14.98 -28.51 0.07
N GLU A 75 -14.69 -29.79 0.31
CA GLU A 75 -13.33 -30.30 0.55
C GLU A 75 -12.43 -30.17 -0.69
N LEU A 76 -12.96 -30.45 -1.88
CA LEU A 76 -12.24 -30.24 -3.14
C LEU A 76 -11.90 -28.75 -3.33
N TRP A 77 -12.88 -27.87 -3.07
CA TRP A 77 -12.67 -26.43 -3.13
C TRP A 77 -11.61 -25.96 -2.13
N PHE A 78 -11.67 -26.40 -0.87
CA PHE A 78 -10.69 -26.02 0.14
C PHE A 78 -9.29 -26.54 -0.19
N GLY A 79 -9.14 -27.75 -0.72
CA GLY A 79 -7.83 -28.22 -1.16
C GLY A 79 -7.31 -27.45 -2.38
N PHE A 80 -8.16 -27.07 -3.34
CA PHE A 80 -7.77 -26.17 -4.42
C PHE A 80 -7.28 -24.82 -3.90
N TYR A 81 -8.04 -24.19 -2.99
CA TYR A 81 -7.65 -22.94 -2.36
C TYR A 81 -6.35 -23.08 -1.57
N TRP A 82 -6.19 -24.18 -0.83
CA TRP A 82 -4.97 -24.48 -0.08
C TRP A 82 -3.74 -24.60 -0.98
N VAL A 83 -3.86 -25.25 -2.15
CA VAL A 83 -2.78 -25.31 -3.15
C VAL A 83 -2.37 -23.90 -3.60
N LEU A 84 -3.32 -22.99 -3.81
CA LEU A 84 -3.01 -21.60 -4.15
C LEU A 84 -2.26 -20.89 -3.02
N THR A 85 -2.62 -21.15 -1.76
CA THR A 85 -1.93 -20.57 -0.59
C THR A 85 -0.50 -21.07 -0.40
N LEU A 86 -0.09 -22.16 -1.06
CA LEU A 86 1.33 -22.57 -1.05
C LEU A 86 2.23 -21.48 -1.63
N SER A 87 1.71 -20.66 -2.56
CA SER A 87 2.47 -19.56 -3.16
C SER A 87 3.02 -18.57 -2.13
N VAL A 88 2.26 -18.29 -1.07
CA VAL A 88 2.62 -17.36 0.01
C VAL A 88 3.43 -18.02 1.13
N ARG A 89 3.94 -19.24 0.93
CA ARG A 89 4.79 -19.96 1.90
C ARG A 89 6.01 -20.65 1.29
N TRP A 90 6.03 -20.83 -0.03
CA TRP A 90 7.00 -21.71 -0.70
C TRP A 90 8.38 -21.09 -0.95
N CYS A 91 8.43 -19.78 -1.15
CA CYS A 91 9.64 -19.07 -1.60
C CYS A 91 9.89 -17.76 -0.81
N PRO A 92 10.03 -17.81 0.53
CA PRO A 92 10.31 -16.61 1.31
C PRO A 92 11.67 -16.01 0.93
N VAL A 93 11.69 -14.70 0.68
CA VAL A 93 12.90 -13.89 0.55
C VAL A 93 12.80 -12.64 1.42
N TYR A 94 13.89 -12.29 2.08
CA TYR A 94 13.99 -11.11 2.93
C TYR A 94 15.01 -10.14 2.33
N ARG A 95 14.75 -8.84 2.44
CA ARG A 95 15.60 -7.81 1.85
C ARG A 95 16.27 -7.02 2.95
N ARG A 96 17.57 -6.76 2.78
CA ARG A 96 18.36 -5.91 3.66
C ARG A 96 19.05 -4.83 2.85
N THR A 97 18.87 -3.57 3.24
CA THR A 97 19.48 -2.41 2.58
C THR A 97 20.81 -2.03 3.26
N PHE A 98 21.69 -1.36 2.52
CA PHE A 98 22.98 -0.88 3.00
C PHE A 98 23.12 0.63 2.79
N LYS A 99 22.43 1.42 3.60
CA LYS A 99 22.43 2.89 3.50
C LYS A 99 23.83 3.52 3.61
N ASP A 100 24.73 2.92 4.39
CA ASP A 100 26.12 3.38 4.49
C ASP A 100 26.84 3.28 3.14
N ARG A 101 26.56 2.23 2.35
CA ARG A 101 27.13 2.05 1.01
C ARG A 101 26.50 3.02 0.01
N LEU A 102 25.21 3.32 0.16
CA LEU A 102 24.54 4.34 -0.63
C LEU A 102 25.22 5.71 -0.41
N ALA A 103 25.42 6.10 0.85
CA ALA A 103 26.08 7.36 1.22
C ALA A 103 27.56 7.43 0.81
N GLN A 104 28.25 6.29 0.71
CA GLN A 104 29.62 6.22 0.20
C GLN A 104 29.68 6.30 -1.33
N SER A 105 28.66 5.78 -2.02
CA SER A 105 28.65 5.67 -3.49
C SER A 105 28.07 6.90 -4.18
N TYR A 106 27.22 7.65 -3.49
CA TYR A 106 26.54 8.85 -4.01
C TYR A 106 26.69 9.97 -3.00
N SER A 107 27.10 11.14 -3.48
CA SER A 107 26.91 12.37 -2.72
C SER A 107 25.42 12.72 -2.62
N GLU A 108 25.05 13.52 -1.62
CA GLU A 108 23.66 13.95 -1.44
C GLU A 108 23.11 14.64 -2.71
N ASP A 109 23.96 15.39 -3.43
CA ASP A 109 23.65 16.08 -4.68
C ASP A 109 23.49 15.14 -5.90
N GLU A 110 23.90 13.88 -5.80
CA GLU A 110 23.71 12.88 -6.86
C GLU A 110 22.45 12.02 -6.68
N LEU A 111 21.85 12.02 -5.49
CA LEU A 111 20.62 11.25 -5.24
C LEU A 111 19.43 11.83 -6.06
N PRO A 112 18.49 11.03 -6.54
CA PRO A 112 17.38 11.53 -7.36
C PRO A 112 16.38 12.38 -6.57
N SER A 113 15.66 13.27 -7.25
CA SER A 113 14.49 13.92 -6.65
C SER A 113 13.33 12.92 -6.44
N VAL A 114 12.46 13.22 -5.49
CA VAL A 114 11.31 12.40 -5.11
C VAL A 114 10.06 13.27 -5.02
N ASP A 115 9.00 12.85 -5.72
CA ASP A 115 7.67 13.42 -5.57
C ASP A 115 6.85 12.57 -4.60
N ILE A 116 6.28 13.18 -3.57
CA ILE A 116 5.44 12.52 -2.57
C ILE A 116 4.00 12.98 -2.74
N PHE A 117 3.11 12.02 -3.00
CA PHE A 117 1.70 12.25 -3.22
C PHE A 117 0.91 11.85 -1.98
N VAL A 118 0.19 12.82 -1.42
CA VAL A 118 -0.81 12.63 -0.37
C VAL A 118 -2.18 12.94 -0.97
N CYS A 119 -3.15 12.04 -0.79
CA CYS A 119 -4.52 12.27 -1.26
C CYS A 119 -5.46 12.34 -0.07
N THR A 120 -6.41 13.27 -0.13
CA THR A 120 -7.54 13.36 0.80
C THR A 120 -8.85 13.49 0.04
N ALA A 121 -9.92 12.90 0.57
CA ALA A 121 -11.24 12.82 -0.03
C ALA A 121 -12.13 14.00 0.38
N ASP A 122 -12.31 14.24 1.68
CA ASP A 122 -13.21 15.27 2.22
C ASP A 122 -12.83 15.61 3.69
N PRO A 123 -12.86 16.89 4.09
CA PRO A 123 -12.48 17.33 5.45
C PRO A 123 -13.37 16.79 6.58
N THR A 124 -14.56 16.25 6.28
CA THR A 124 -15.46 15.65 7.28
C THR A 124 -15.05 14.22 7.58
N ALA A 125 -14.74 13.44 6.53
CA ALA A 125 -14.29 12.06 6.67
C ALA A 125 -12.83 11.99 7.13
N GLU A 126 -12.01 12.93 6.64
CA GLU A 126 -10.58 13.01 6.89
C GLU A 126 -10.26 14.42 7.41
N PRO A 127 -10.30 14.64 8.74
CA PRO A 127 -10.13 15.96 9.33
C PRO A 127 -8.84 16.65 8.87
N PRO A 128 -8.84 17.97 8.59
CA PRO A 128 -7.64 18.64 8.07
C PRO A 128 -6.38 18.45 8.90
N MET A 129 -6.49 18.38 10.23
CA MET A 129 -5.34 18.10 11.11
C MET A 129 -4.73 16.70 10.93
N LEU A 130 -5.53 15.70 10.56
CA LEU A 130 -5.02 14.37 10.21
C LEU A 130 -4.15 14.47 8.95
N VAL A 131 -4.69 15.11 7.90
CA VAL A 131 -4.01 15.32 6.62
C VAL A 131 -2.70 16.08 6.81
N ILE A 132 -2.73 17.19 7.57
CA ILE A 132 -1.57 18.04 7.80
C ILE A 132 -0.50 17.34 8.64
N SER A 133 -0.88 16.51 9.60
CA SER A 133 0.09 15.71 10.37
C SER A 133 0.88 14.77 9.45
N THR A 134 0.22 14.17 8.48
CA THR A 134 0.86 13.34 7.44
C THR A 134 1.74 14.18 6.52
N VAL A 135 1.27 15.33 6.03
CA VAL A 135 2.06 16.25 5.18
C VAL A 135 3.34 16.68 5.90
N LEU A 136 3.24 17.18 7.14
CA LEU A 136 4.39 17.57 7.95
C LEU A 136 5.36 16.40 8.19
N SER A 137 4.81 15.19 8.38
CA SER A 137 5.61 13.99 8.56
C SER A 137 6.45 13.64 7.34
N VAL A 138 5.91 13.78 6.13
CA VAL A 138 6.64 13.48 4.89
C VAL A 138 7.49 14.64 4.40
N MET A 139 7.24 15.88 4.84
CA MET A 139 8.15 17.00 4.60
C MET A 139 9.45 16.88 5.41
N ALA A 140 9.42 16.17 6.55
CA ALA A 140 10.53 16.04 7.48
C ALA A 140 11.36 14.74 7.29
N TYR A 141 11.42 14.19 6.07
CA TYR A 141 12.32 13.08 5.75
C TYR A 141 13.79 13.48 5.89
N ASP A 142 14.66 12.50 6.17
CA ASP A 142 16.11 12.70 6.25
C ASP A 142 16.73 12.70 4.84
N TYR A 143 16.41 13.77 4.11
CA TYR A 143 16.73 13.97 2.71
C TYR A 143 16.97 15.46 2.41
N LEU A 144 17.61 15.76 1.28
CA LEU A 144 17.79 17.14 0.81
C LEU A 144 16.42 17.77 0.51
N PRO A 145 16.07 18.91 1.14
CA PRO A 145 14.81 19.61 0.91
C PRO A 145 14.55 19.95 -0.56
N GLU A 146 15.58 20.36 -1.29
CA GLU A 146 15.53 20.76 -2.69
C GLU A 146 15.17 19.59 -3.62
N LYS A 147 15.32 18.36 -3.14
CA LYS A 147 15.01 17.12 -3.86
C LYS A 147 13.69 16.50 -3.43
N LEU A 148 13.00 17.11 -2.49
CA LEU A 148 11.77 16.60 -1.92
C LEU A 148 10.61 17.50 -2.33
N ASN A 149 9.62 16.94 -3.03
CA ASN A 149 8.46 17.68 -3.51
C ASN A 149 7.19 17.02 -2.99
N ILE A 150 6.39 17.75 -2.22
CA ILE A 150 5.18 17.23 -1.58
C ILE A 150 3.97 17.80 -2.30
N TYR A 151 3.07 16.91 -2.70
CA TYR A 151 1.83 17.26 -3.37
C TYR A 151 0.65 16.74 -2.56
N LEU A 152 -0.21 17.65 -2.12
CA LEU A 152 -1.50 17.31 -1.52
C LEU A 152 -2.59 17.43 -2.59
N SER A 153 -3.21 16.31 -2.94
CA SER A 153 -4.45 16.30 -3.73
C SER A 153 -5.65 16.27 -2.81
N ASP A 154 -6.50 17.28 -2.92
CA ASP A 154 -7.77 17.38 -2.21
C ASP A 154 -8.93 17.15 -3.20
N ASP A 155 -9.60 16.00 -3.06
CA ASP A 155 -10.67 15.63 -3.96
C ASP A 155 -11.93 16.49 -3.73
N ALA A 156 -12.17 17.02 -2.52
CA ALA A 156 -13.30 17.90 -2.25
C ALA A 156 -13.03 19.37 -2.63
N GLY A 157 -11.77 19.73 -2.86
CA GLY A 157 -11.36 21.12 -3.09
C GLY A 157 -11.70 22.02 -1.90
N SER A 158 -11.57 21.54 -0.66
CA SER A 158 -12.00 22.27 0.52
C SER A 158 -11.06 23.42 0.88
N VAL A 159 -11.63 24.61 1.03
CA VAL A 159 -10.91 25.78 1.56
C VAL A 159 -10.38 25.53 2.99
N LEU A 160 -11.02 24.66 3.77
CA LEU A 160 -10.57 24.31 5.12
C LEU A 160 -9.29 23.49 5.09
N THR A 161 -9.20 22.54 4.16
CA THR A 161 -7.98 21.74 3.93
C THR A 161 -6.85 22.64 3.43
N PHE A 162 -7.15 23.55 2.50
CA PHE A 162 -6.18 24.53 2.01
C PHE A 162 -5.68 25.48 3.11
N TYR A 163 -6.58 25.96 3.98
CA TYR A 163 -6.21 26.76 5.14
C TYR A 163 -5.30 25.99 6.11
N ALA A 164 -5.63 24.73 6.41
CA ALA A 164 -4.79 23.89 7.25
C ALA A 164 -3.39 23.69 6.64
N LEU A 165 -3.30 23.52 5.32
CA LEU A 165 -2.02 23.42 4.61
C LEU A 165 -1.22 24.71 4.67
N CYS A 166 -1.88 25.86 4.57
CA CYS A 166 -1.27 27.17 4.77
C CYS A 166 -0.65 27.29 6.17
N GLU A 167 -1.40 26.95 7.23
CA GLU A 167 -0.87 26.95 8.61
C GLU A 167 0.28 25.95 8.79
N ALA A 168 0.18 24.78 8.16
CA ALA A 168 1.24 23.77 8.15
C ALA A 168 2.53 24.28 7.51
N SER A 169 2.43 25.02 6.40
CA SER A 169 3.58 25.57 5.69
C SER A 169 4.39 26.55 6.56
N GLU A 170 3.73 27.31 7.42
CA GLU A 170 4.38 28.21 8.38
C GLU A 170 4.99 27.42 9.55
N PHE A 171 4.29 26.42 10.08
CA PHE A 171 4.84 25.56 11.13
C PHE A 171 6.03 24.72 10.65
N ALA A 172 6.05 24.30 9.39
CA ALA A 172 7.13 23.52 8.78
C ALA A 172 8.50 24.23 8.87
N LYS A 173 8.52 25.57 8.81
CA LYS A 173 9.73 26.41 9.01
C LYS A 173 10.40 26.17 10.37
N HIS A 174 9.65 25.72 11.36
CA HIS A 174 10.15 25.39 12.69
C HIS A 174 10.32 23.88 12.88
N TRP A 175 9.36 23.09 12.39
CA TRP A 175 9.33 21.65 12.62
C TRP A 175 10.44 20.88 11.91
N ILE A 176 10.73 21.23 10.66
CA ILE A 176 11.74 20.53 9.84
C ILE A 176 13.16 20.70 10.42
N PRO A 177 13.66 21.91 10.73
CA PRO A 177 14.97 22.05 11.35
C PRO A 177 15.04 21.40 12.73
N PHE A 178 13.97 21.48 13.54
CA PHE A 178 13.88 20.77 14.82
C PHE A 178 14.01 19.25 14.65
N CYS A 179 13.30 18.70 13.67
CA CYS A 179 13.38 17.29 13.30
C CYS A 179 14.81 16.86 12.91
N LYS A 180 15.47 17.65 12.06
CA LYS A 180 16.84 17.35 11.60
C LYS A 180 17.85 17.45 12.73
N LYS A 181 17.81 18.55 13.50
CA LYS A 181 18.73 18.83 14.61
C LYS A 181 18.69 17.75 15.70
N TYR A 182 17.49 17.28 16.05
CA TYR A 182 17.30 16.32 17.16
C TYR A 182 16.98 14.90 16.73
N LYS A 183 17.06 14.59 15.43
CA LYS A 183 16.76 13.26 14.86
C LYS A 183 15.41 12.69 15.37
N VAL A 184 14.41 13.56 15.40
CA VAL A 184 13.07 13.28 15.95
C VAL A 184 12.41 12.12 15.22
N GLU A 185 11.80 11.20 15.95
CA GLU A 185 11.17 10.01 15.40
C GLU A 185 9.97 9.60 16.29
N PRO A 186 8.75 9.37 15.76
CA PRO A 186 8.33 9.52 14.35
C PRO A 186 8.29 10.99 13.89
N ARG A 187 8.21 11.21 12.57
CA ARG A 187 8.23 12.57 11.97
C ARG A 187 6.87 13.29 12.02
N SER A 188 5.79 12.57 12.29
CA SER A 188 4.48 13.17 12.51
C SER A 188 4.46 13.90 13.87
N PRO A 189 4.21 15.22 13.91
CA PRO A 189 4.15 15.95 15.17
C PRO A 189 3.02 15.46 16.07
N ALA A 190 1.86 15.07 15.50
CA ALA A 190 0.76 14.48 16.24
C ALA A 190 1.19 13.19 16.95
N ALA A 191 1.83 12.27 16.24
CA ALA A 191 2.28 11.00 16.81
C ALA A 191 3.44 11.20 17.81
N TYR A 192 4.36 12.12 17.51
CA TYR A 192 5.49 12.43 18.38
C TYR A 192 5.04 13.02 19.72
N PHE A 193 4.24 14.09 19.71
CA PHE A 193 3.80 14.75 20.95
C PHE A 193 2.75 13.95 21.74
N ALA A 194 2.07 12.98 21.12
CA ALA A 194 1.20 12.05 21.82
C ALA A 194 1.99 10.99 22.63
N LYS A 195 3.16 10.56 22.14
CA LYS A 195 3.98 9.51 22.77
C LYS A 195 5.03 10.04 23.73
N VAL A 196 5.63 11.18 23.40
CA VAL A 196 6.85 11.64 24.04
C VAL A 196 6.53 12.62 25.17
N ALA A 197 6.85 12.22 26.41
CA ALA A 197 6.62 13.02 27.60
C ALA A 197 7.81 13.93 27.96
N SER A 198 9.00 13.71 27.39
CA SER A 198 10.24 14.42 27.71
C SER A 198 10.99 14.88 26.46
N PRO A 199 11.81 15.95 26.54
CA PRO A 199 12.64 16.40 25.42
C PRO A 199 13.55 15.30 24.85
N PRO A 200 13.87 15.34 23.55
CA PRO A 200 14.87 14.46 22.96
C PRO A 200 16.27 14.80 23.45
N ASP A 201 17.20 13.85 23.33
CA ASP A 201 18.58 14.02 23.77
C ASP A 201 19.23 15.25 23.10
N GLY A 202 19.89 16.09 23.90
CA GLY A 202 20.52 17.33 23.45
C GLY A 202 19.55 18.51 23.27
N CYS A 203 18.23 18.31 23.38
CA CYS A 203 17.25 19.39 23.33
C CYS A 203 16.95 19.93 24.72
N GLY A 204 17.14 21.25 24.91
CA GLY A 204 16.78 21.92 26.15
C GLY A 204 15.26 21.89 26.38
N PRO A 205 14.76 21.73 27.63
CA PRO A 205 13.33 21.69 27.91
C PRO A 205 12.56 22.88 27.32
N LYS A 206 13.15 24.09 27.38
CA LYS A 206 12.55 25.30 26.84
C LYS A 206 12.28 25.21 25.34
N GLU A 207 13.25 24.74 24.54
CA GLU A 207 13.11 24.62 23.08
C GLU A 207 12.05 23.57 22.71
N TRP A 208 12.05 22.43 23.42
CA TRP A 208 11.02 21.41 23.24
C TRP A 208 9.61 21.91 23.58
N PHE A 209 9.44 22.60 24.72
CA PHE A 209 8.16 23.19 25.10
C PHE A 209 7.71 24.26 24.11
N THR A 210 8.63 25.11 23.63
CA THR A 210 8.31 26.08 22.57
C THR A 210 7.80 25.38 21.30
N MET A 211 8.45 24.30 20.86
CA MET A 211 7.98 23.55 19.69
C MET A 211 6.59 22.93 19.92
N LYS A 212 6.36 22.37 21.11
CA LYS A 212 5.08 21.78 21.50
C LYS A 212 3.95 22.83 21.50
N GLU A 213 4.21 24.02 22.06
CA GLU A 213 3.26 25.12 22.06
C GLU A 213 2.99 25.64 20.64
N LEU A 214 4.02 25.77 19.78
CA LEU A 214 3.81 26.14 18.37
C LEU A 214 2.91 25.16 17.62
N TYR A 215 3.09 23.86 17.85
CA TYR A 215 2.24 22.82 17.27
C TYR A 215 0.80 22.90 17.80
N LYS A 216 0.64 23.10 19.10
CA LYS A 216 -0.67 23.26 19.74
C LYS A 216 -1.40 24.50 19.21
N ASP A 217 -0.71 25.64 19.14
CA ASP A 217 -1.24 26.90 18.60
C ASP A 217 -1.73 26.73 17.16
N MET A 218 -0.97 26.04 16.31
CA MET A 218 -1.39 25.71 14.94
C MET A 218 -2.66 24.85 14.95
N THR A 219 -2.67 23.80 15.78
CA THR A 219 -3.80 22.88 15.91
C THR A 219 -5.08 23.60 16.35
N ASP A 220 -4.98 24.48 17.35
CA ASP A 220 -6.11 25.24 17.89
C ASP A 220 -6.67 26.21 16.84
N ARG A 221 -5.82 26.86 16.04
CA ARG A 221 -6.25 27.72 14.92
C ARG A 221 -6.99 26.93 13.84
N VAL A 222 -6.40 25.82 13.39
CA VAL A 222 -7.03 24.97 12.36
C VAL A 222 -8.38 24.44 12.85
N ASN A 223 -8.44 23.91 14.08
CA ASN A 223 -9.69 23.41 14.65
C ASN A 223 -10.73 24.51 14.84
N SER A 224 -10.33 25.73 15.22
CA SER A 224 -11.24 26.88 15.32
C SER A 224 -11.86 27.22 13.96
N VAL A 225 -11.07 27.22 12.89
CA VAL A 225 -11.55 27.48 11.53
C VAL A 225 -12.44 26.34 11.01
N VAL A 226 -12.07 25.08 11.27
CA VAL A 226 -12.89 23.91 10.89
C VAL A 226 -14.24 23.94 11.62
N ASN A 227 -14.25 24.23 12.92
CA ASN A 227 -15.47 24.27 13.72
C ASN A 227 -16.39 25.46 13.36
N SER A 228 -15.81 26.61 13.01
CA SER A 228 -16.58 27.80 12.60
C SER A 228 -16.99 27.79 11.13
N GLY A 229 -16.30 27.00 10.29
CA GLY A 229 -16.48 26.98 8.84
C GLY A 229 -16.05 28.28 8.14
N ARG A 230 -15.35 29.19 8.82
CA ARG A 230 -15.02 30.53 8.31
C ARG A 230 -13.52 30.76 8.32
N ILE A 231 -12.99 31.16 7.16
CA ILE A 231 -11.59 31.57 7.01
C ILE A 231 -11.41 32.98 7.58
N PRO A 232 -10.34 33.26 8.34
CA PRO A 232 -10.01 34.61 8.78
C PRO A 232 -9.80 35.58 7.60
N GLU A 233 -10.18 36.86 7.76
CA GLU A 233 -10.07 37.88 6.70
C GLU A 233 -8.63 38.05 6.17
N VAL A 234 -7.64 37.90 7.04
CA VAL A 234 -6.21 37.92 6.66
C VAL A 234 -5.55 36.63 7.15
N PRO A 235 -5.44 35.61 6.29
CA PRO A 235 -4.68 34.41 6.60
C PRO A 235 -3.20 34.75 6.81
N ARG A 236 -2.53 34.02 7.72
CA ARG A 236 -1.09 34.22 8.01
C ARG A 236 -0.21 33.92 6.79
N CYS A 237 -0.59 32.89 6.05
CA CYS A 237 -0.02 32.63 4.74
C CYS A 237 -0.60 33.66 3.77
N HIS A 238 0.21 34.62 3.31
CA HIS A 238 -0.17 35.63 2.30
C HIS A 238 -0.38 35.02 0.90
N SER A 239 -0.86 33.78 0.82
CA SER A 239 -1.16 33.10 -0.44
C SER A 239 -2.32 33.79 -1.14
N LYS A 240 -2.13 34.12 -2.42
CA LYS A 240 -3.20 34.64 -3.28
C LYS A 240 -4.26 33.57 -3.60
N GLY A 241 -3.99 32.31 -3.28
CA GLY A 241 -4.83 31.15 -3.62
C GLY A 241 -6.24 31.19 -3.05
N PHE A 242 -6.46 31.82 -1.89
CA PHE A 242 -7.80 31.90 -1.27
C PHE A 242 -8.86 32.57 -2.17
N SER A 243 -8.44 33.43 -3.10
CA SER A 243 -9.34 34.09 -4.06
C SER A 243 -9.99 33.13 -5.08
N GLN A 244 -9.54 31.88 -5.16
CA GLN A 244 -10.08 30.87 -6.09
C GLN A 244 -11.39 30.24 -5.61
N TRP A 245 -11.71 30.37 -4.31
CA TRP A 245 -12.97 29.89 -3.75
C TRP A 245 -14.05 30.96 -3.85
N ASN A 246 -15.27 30.55 -4.21
CA ASN A 246 -16.44 31.40 -4.29
C ASN A 246 -17.65 30.72 -3.63
N GLU A 247 -18.76 31.46 -3.47
CA GLU A 247 -19.96 30.96 -2.77
C GLU A 247 -20.63 29.76 -3.47
N ASN A 248 -20.40 29.57 -4.77
CA ASN A 248 -20.99 28.47 -5.55
C ASN A 248 -20.15 27.18 -5.51
N PHE A 249 -19.02 27.20 -4.81
CA PHE A 249 -18.09 26.06 -4.75
C PHE A 249 -18.70 24.91 -3.95
N THR A 250 -18.75 23.72 -4.54
CA THR A 250 -19.15 22.50 -3.85
C THR A 250 -18.14 21.39 -4.10
N SER A 251 -18.09 20.35 -3.26
CA SER A 251 -17.20 19.20 -3.45
C SER A 251 -17.48 18.38 -4.72
N SER A 252 -18.58 18.69 -5.43
CA SER A 252 -18.99 18.04 -6.69
C SER A 252 -18.94 18.95 -7.92
N ASP A 253 -18.82 20.27 -7.71
CA ASP A 253 -18.73 21.27 -8.79
C ASP A 253 -17.79 22.38 -8.36
N HIS A 254 -16.59 22.36 -8.94
CA HIS A 254 -15.58 23.37 -8.73
C HIS A 254 -14.53 23.37 -9.83
N PRO A 255 -13.89 24.54 -10.11
CA PRO A 255 -12.77 24.60 -11.04
C PRO A 255 -11.55 23.85 -10.50
N SER A 256 -10.59 23.59 -11.40
CA SER A 256 -9.26 23.12 -11.02
C SER A 256 -8.48 24.19 -10.25
N ILE A 257 -7.84 23.78 -9.17
CA ILE A 257 -6.94 24.62 -8.35
C ILE A 257 -5.57 23.94 -8.33
N VAL A 258 -4.52 24.70 -8.63
CA VAL A 258 -3.13 24.30 -8.37
C VAL A 258 -2.43 25.50 -7.76
N GLN A 259 -1.81 25.31 -6.60
CA GLN A 259 -1.13 26.37 -5.84
C GLN A 259 0.19 25.86 -5.29
N ILE A 260 1.27 26.60 -5.53
CA ILE A 260 2.61 26.30 -5.00
C ILE A 260 2.80 27.16 -3.75
N LEU A 261 2.64 26.56 -2.56
CA LEU A 261 2.77 27.27 -1.28
C LEU A 261 4.24 27.50 -0.90
N ILE A 262 5.08 26.50 -1.17
CA ILE A 262 6.53 26.57 -0.96
C ILE A 262 7.17 26.15 -2.28
N ASP A 263 8.02 27.02 -2.81
CA ASP A 263 8.82 26.77 -4.00
C ASP A 263 10.29 26.72 -3.58
N SER A 264 10.84 25.51 -3.47
CA SER A 264 12.21 25.27 -2.98
C SER A 264 13.29 26.00 -3.80
N ASN A 265 12.98 26.38 -5.04
CA ASN A 265 13.91 27.12 -5.91
C ASN A 265 13.96 28.62 -5.61
N LYS A 266 13.02 29.16 -4.81
CA LYS A 266 12.97 30.58 -4.47
C LYS A 266 13.73 30.87 -3.20
N GLN A 267 14.51 31.95 -3.22
CA GLN A 267 15.34 32.42 -2.11
C GLN A 267 14.57 32.73 -0.81
N LYS A 268 13.23 32.85 -0.86
CA LYS A 268 12.36 33.10 0.30
C LYS A 268 11.76 31.83 0.93
N ALA A 269 11.91 30.67 0.29
CA ALA A 269 11.40 29.39 0.78
C ALA A 269 12.40 28.73 1.75
N VAL A 270 12.72 29.43 2.83
CA VAL A 270 13.69 28.98 3.83
C VAL A 270 13.05 28.77 5.21
N ASP A 271 13.65 27.88 5.98
CA ASP A 271 13.34 27.65 7.38
C ASP A 271 13.92 28.76 8.29
N ILE A 272 13.70 28.66 9.59
CA ILE A 272 14.21 29.65 10.56
C ILE A 272 15.74 29.70 10.66
N ASP A 273 16.43 28.66 10.20
CA ASP A 273 17.89 28.55 10.19
C ASP A 273 18.49 29.00 8.83
N GLY A 274 17.64 29.37 7.87
CA GLY A 274 18.03 29.81 6.53
C GLY A 274 18.24 28.69 5.51
N ASN A 275 17.89 27.44 5.83
CA ASN A 275 17.97 26.31 4.89
C ASN A 275 16.71 26.23 4.02
N ALA A 276 16.83 25.70 2.80
CA ALA A 276 15.68 25.53 1.92
C ALA A 276 14.62 24.60 2.51
N LEU A 277 13.35 24.88 2.21
CA LEU A 277 12.22 24.02 2.51
C LEU A 277 11.81 23.18 1.29
N PRO A 278 11.26 21.97 1.50
CA PRO A 278 10.70 21.16 0.42
C PRO A 278 9.59 21.88 -0.34
N THR A 279 9.51 21.66 -1.65
CA THR A 279 8.41 22.17 -2.47
C THR A 279 7.08 21.64 -1.92
N LEU A 280 6.07 22.50 -1.76
CA LEU A 280 4.75 22.13 -1.27
C LEU A 280 3.67 22.64 -2.23
N VAL A 281 2.93 21.71 -2.83
CA VAL A 281 1.91 21.99 -3.84
C VAL A 281 0.55 21.49 -3.37
N TYR A 282 -0.44 22.36 -3.41
CA TYR A 282 -1.85 22.00 -3.28
C TYR A 282 -2.47 21.81 -4.66
N MET A 283 -3.28 20.76 -4.82
CA MET A 283 -4.03 20.49 -6.03
C MET A 283 -5.46 20.05 -5.70
N ALA A 284 -6.44 20.67 -6.35
CA ALA A 284 -7.79 20.17 -6.46
C ALA A 284 -8.15 20.05 -7.94
N ARG A 285 -8.60 18.88 -8.37
CA ARG A 285 -8.97 18.65 -9.78
C ARG A 285 -10.27 19.37 -10.10
N GLU A 286 -10.48 19.75 -11.35
CA GLU A 286 -11.81 20.23 -11.74
C GLU A 286 -12.85 19.12 -11.54
N LYS A 287 -13.94 19.45 -10.85
CA LYS A 287 -15.10 18.59 -10.74
C LYS A 287 -16.31 19.26 -11.36
N LYS A 288 -17.08 18.46 -12.08
CA LYS A 288 -18.36 18.87 -12.67
C LYS A 288 -19.41 17.81 -12.36
N PRO A 289 -20.66 18.20 -12.10
CA PRO A 289 -21.76 17.26 -11.98
C PRO A 289 -21.81 16.36 -13.22
N GLN A 290 -22.14 15.08 -13.00
CA GLN A 290 -22.26 14.06 -14.07
C GLN A 290 -20.95 13.66 -14.76
N LYS A 291 -19.79 14.23 -14.40
CA LYS A 291 -18.48 13.77 -14.90
C LYS A 291 -17.86 12.80 -13.90
N GLN A 292 -17.48 11.61 -14.39
CA GLN A 292 -16.78 10.63 -13.57
C GLN A 292 -15.35 11.11 -13.30
N HIS A 293 -14.93 11.05 -12.03
CA HIS A 293 -13.61 11.54 -11.59
C HIS A 293 -12.70 10.43 -11.05
N HIS A 294 -13.16 9.18 -11.03
CA HIS A 294 -12.35 7.99 -10.67
C HIS A 294 -11.67 8.04 -9.28
N PHE A 295 -12.25 8.78 -8.31
CA PHE A 295 -11.79 8.83 -6.91
C PHE A 295 -10.26 9.02 -6.80
N LYS A 296 -9.61 8.25 -5.92
CA LYS A 296 -8.17 8.29 -5.65
C LYS A 296 -7.30 7.99 -6.88
N ALA A 297 -7.70 7.04 -7.74
CA ALA A 297 -6.99 6.75 -8.98
C ALA A 297 -6.85 7.99 -9.87
N GLY A 298 -7.95 8.75 -10.03
CA GLY A 298 -7.95 9.98 -10.80
C GLY A 298 -7.12 11.09 -10.16
N SER A 299 -7.13 11.19 -8.83
CA SER A 299 -6.28 12.13 -8.07
C SER A 299 -4.80 11.85 -8.26
N LEU A 300 -4.39 10.59 -8.13
CA LEU A 300 -3.01 10.17 -8.38
C LEU A 300 -2.60 10.42 -9.84
N ASN A 301 -3.45 10.14 -10.82
CA ASN A 301 -3.14 10.41 -12.23
C ASN A 301 -2.98 11.89 -12.54
N ALA A 302 -3.84 12.75 -11.96
CA ALA A 302 -3.69 14.20 -12.06
C ALA A 302 -2.37 14.66 -11.42
N LEU A 303 -2.00 14.14 -10.25
CA LEU A 303 -0.71 14.44 -9.61
C LEU A 303 0.49 14.01 -10.46
N ILE A 304 0.44 12.85 -11.13
CA ILE A 304 1.52 12.43 -12.04
C ILE A 304 1.72 13.48 -13.15
N ARG A 305 0.63 14.06 -13.67
CA ARG A 305 0.69 15.10 -14.71
C ARG A 305 1.19 16.44 -14.17
N VAL A 306 0.62 16.92 -13.08
CA VAL A 306 1.03 18.21 -12.46
C VAL A 306 2.50 18.16 -12.04
N SER A 307 2.91 17.09 -11.36
CA SER A 307 4.31 16.94 -10.97
C SER A 307 5.25 16.88 -12.18
N SER A 308 4.82 16.42 -13.36
CA SER A 308 5.68 16.36 -14.55
C SER A 308 6.08 17.72 -15.10
N VAL A 309 5.32 18.79 -14.81
CA VAL A 309 5.65 20.16 -15.21
C VAL A 309 6.31 20.96 -14.10
N ILE A 310 6.12 20.57 -12.83
CA ILE A 310 6.69 21.28 -11.66
C ILE A 310 8.08 20.73 -11.28
N SER A 311 8.19 19.44 -10.97
CA SER A 311 9.44 18.83 -10.47
C SER A 311 9.99 17.75 -11.41
N ASN A 312 9.11 16.97 -12.03
CA ASN A 312 9.38 15.85 -12.92
C ASN A 312 10.31 14.78 -12.31
N SER A 313 10.18 14.53 -11.00
CA SER A 313 11.09 13.63 -10.28
C SER A 313 11.01 12.19 -10.79
N PRO A 314 12.13 11.45 -10.91
CA PRO A 314 12.12 10.08 -11.43
C PRO A 314 11.45 9.08 -10.47
N ILE A 315 11.36 9.40 -9.18
CA ILE A 315 10.66 8.58 -8.17
C ILE A 315 9.40 9.29 -7.70
N ILE A 316 8.32 8.51 -7.59
CA ILE A 316 7.04 8.93 -7.01
C ILE A 316 6.74 8.05 -5.81
N MET A 317 6.57 8.63 -4.63
CA MET A 317 6.04 7.95 -3.45
C MET A 317 4.58 8.32 -3.27
N ASN A 318 3.69 7.36 -3.05
CA ASN A 318 2.32 7.65 -2.65
C ASN A 318 2.05 7.19 -1.22
N VAL A 319 1.25 7.97 -0.49
CA VAL A 319 0.86 7.67 0.88
C VAL A 319 -0.55 8.20 1.14
N ASP A 320 -1.32 7.45 1.92
CA ASP A 320 -2.65 7.88 2.37
C ASP A 320 -2.55 8.95 3.45
N CYS A 321 -3.56 9.82 3.53
CA CYS A 321 -3.56 10.93 4.49
C CYS A 321 -3.62 10.49 5.96
N ASP A 322 -3.99 9.24 6.24
CA ASP A 322 -4.00 8.62 7.56
C ASP A 322 -2.73 7.80 7.87
N MET A 323 -1.73 7.83 6.98
CA MET A 323 -0.47 7.11 7.09
C MET A 323 0.71 8.09 7.15
N TYR A 324 1.49 8.06 8.23
CA TYR A 324 2.64 8.93 8.43
C TYR A 324 3.97 8.19 8.36
N SER A 325 5.05 8.96 8.16
CA SER A 325 6.43 8.44 8.18
C SER A 325 6.87 8.14 9.60
N ASN A 326 7.02 6.86 9.91
CA ASN A 326 7.57 6.38 11.16
C ASN A 326 9.08 6.15 11.08
N ASN A 327 9.68 6.19 9.90
CA ASN A 327 11.13 6.13 9.72
C ASN A 327 11.56 7.10 8.63
N SER A 328 12.30 8.13 9.00
CA SER A 328 12.79 9.17 8.08
C SER A 328 13.85 8.72 7.07
N GLU A 329 14.35 7.50 7.19
CA GLU A 329 15.30 6.94 6.22
C GLU A 329 14.62 6.08 5.15
N SER A 330 13.28 5.98 5.15
CA SER A 330 12.53 5.11 4.22
C SER A 330 12.79 5.43 2.74
N ILE A 331 13.06 6.71 2.41
CA ILE A 331 13.48 7.11 1.05
C ILE A 331 14.83 6.48 0.71
N ARG A 332 15.83 6.60 1.59
CA ARG A 332 17.19 6.06 1.37
C ARG A 332 17.17 4.54 1.23
N ASP A 333 16.34 3.87 2.03
CA ASP A 333 16.12 2.43 1.92
C ASP A 333 15.51 2.04 0.56
N ALA A 334 14.51 2.79 0.06
CA ALA A 334 13.96 2.57 -1.27
C ALA A 334 15.01 2.80 -2.37
N LEU A 335 15.83 3.84 -2.25
CA LEU A 335 16.90 4.15 -3.20
C LEU A 335 17.99 3.07 -3.26
N CYS A 336 18.26 2.36 -2.16
CA CYS A 336 19.17 1.21 -2.19
C CYS A 336 18.72 0.13 -3.19
N PHE A 337 17.41 -0.03 -3.41
CA PHE A 337 16.90 -0.96 -4.42
C PHE A 337 17.00 -0.37 -5.82
N PHE A 338 16.57 0.87 -6.01
CA PHE A 338 16.50 1.51 -7.32
C PHE A 338 17.85 1.80 -7.96
N LEU A 339 18.84 2.19 -7.14
CA LEU A 339 20.17 2.62 -7.59
C LEU A 339 21.20 1.48 -7.62
N ASP A 340 20.82 0.26 -7.23
CA ASP A 340 21.72 -0.89 -7.32
C ASP A 340 22.05 -1.19 -8.79
N GLU A 341 23.35 -1.19 -9.14
CA GLU A 341 23.82 -1.30 -10.52
C GLU A 341 23.47 -2.63 -11.20
N GLU A 342 23.28 -3.71 -10.42
CA GLU A 342 23.01 -5.04 -10.97
C GLU A 342 21.52 -5.38 -10.96
N GLN A 343 20.84 -5.07 -9.85
CA GLN A 343 19.48 -5.56 -9.61
C GLN A 343 18.43 -4.45 -9.59
N GLY A 344 18.80 -3.18 -9.69
CA GLY A 344 17.88 -2.06 -9.55
C GLY A 344 17.14 -1.65 -10.84
N GLN A 345 17.70 -2.00 -11.99
CA GLN A 345 17.21 -1.54 -13.29
C GLN A 345 15.81 -2.06 -13.63
N ASP A 346 15.49 -3.30 -13.23
CA ASP A 346 14.19 -3.94 -13.48
C ASP A 346 13.15 -3.69 -12.38
N ILE A 347 13.50 -2.95 -11.32
CA ILE A 347 12.58 -2.64 -10.22
C ILE A 347 11.70 -1.45 -10.62
N GLY A 348 10.40 -1.74 -10.75
CA GLY A 348 9.36 -0.76 -11.05
C GLY A 348 8.80 -0.10 -9.79
N PHE A 349 8.71 -0.82 -8.67
CA PHE A 349 8.29 -0.25 -7.38
C PHE A 349 8.76 -1.03 -6.15
N VAL A 350 8.84 -0.33 -5.01
CA VAL A 350 9.17 -0.87 -3.69
C VAL A 350 7.99 -0.63 -2.75
N GLN A 351 7.35 -1.71 -2.29
CA GLN A 351 6.20 -1.68 -1.39
C GLN A 351 6.64 -1.92 0.06
N TYR A 352 6.29 -0.99 0.96
CA TYR A 352 6.40 -1.20 2.40
C TYR A 352 5.13 -1.84 2.97
N PRO A 353 5.21 -2.57 4.08
CA PRO A 353 4.02 -3.01 4.79
C PRO A 353 3.19 -1.83 5.31
N GLN A 354 1.88 -1.94 5.16
CA GLN A 354 0.93 -1.15 5.93
C GLN A 354 1.00 -1.65 7.38
N ASN A 355 1.26 -0.75 8.33
CA ASN A 355 1.27 -1.09 9.76
C ASN A 355 0.42 -0.05 10.48
N PHE A 356 -0.15 -0.45 11.62
CA PHE A 356 -1.10 0.39 12.35
C PHE A 356 -0.61 0.64 13.77
N GLU A 357 -0.64 1.90 14.19
CA GLU A 357 -0.18 2.30 15.51
C GLU A 357 -1.18 1.93 16.61
N ASN A 358 -2.47 2.06 16.34
CA ASN A 358 -3.55 1.83 17.29
C ASN A 358 -3.99 0.35 17.37
N ALA A 359 -3.26 -0.56 16.72
CA ALA A 359 -3.45 -1.99 16.89
C ALA A 359 -2.96 -2.40 18.29
N VAL A 360 -3.87 -2.91 19.12
CA VAL A 360 -3.57 -3.32 20.49
C VAL A 360 -3.12 -4.77 20.56
N HIS A 361 -2.29 -5.11 21.54
CA HIS A 361 -1.96 -6.50 21.82
C HIS A 361 -3.23 -7.28 22.16
N ASN A 362 -3.35 -8.52 21.69
CA ASN A 362 -4.55 -9.36 21.84
C ASN A 362 -5.83 -8.77 21.24
N ASP A 363 -5.71 -8.01 20.15
CA ASP A 363 -6.87 -7.43 19.46
C ASP A 363 -7.92 -8.49 19.09
N ILE A 364 -9.12 -8.32 19.64
CA ILE A 364 -10.25 -9.22 19.41
C ILE A 364 -10.80 -9.12 17.99
N TYR A 365 -10.43 -8.09 17.23
CA TYR A 365 -10.81 -7.93 15.84
C TYR A 365 -9.81 -8.55 14.86
N GLY A 366 -8.72 -9.13 15.36
CA GLY A 366 -7.78 -9.90 14.53
C GLY A 366 -7.06 -9.03 13.51
N HIS A 367 -6.75 -7.78 13.87
CA HIS A 367 -5.90 -6.88 13.09
C HIS A 367 -4.45 -7.31 12.89
N PRO A 368 -3.79 -8.09 13.78
CA PRO A 368 -2.40 -8.45 13.58
C PRO A 368 -2.16 -9.09 12.22
N ILE A 369 -1.36 -8.40 11.41
CA ILE A 369 -0.94 -8.79 10.06
C ILE A 369 0.52 -9.25 10.07
N ASN A 370 1.05 -9.68 11.22
CA ASN A 370 2.45 -10.06 11.36
C ASN A 370 2.78 -11.26 10.47
N VAL A 371 1.97 -12.32 10.45
CA VAL A 371 2.15 -13.43 9.52
C VAL A 371 2.14 -12.95 8.06
N VAL A 372 1.25 -12.02 7.73
CA VAL A 372 1.15 -11.47 6.38
C VAL A 372 2.42 -10.68 6.01
N ASN A 373 2.94 -9.87 6.93
CA ASN A 373 4.12 -9.03 6.72
C ASN A 373 5.45 -9.79 6.80
N GLU A 374 5.57 -10.78 7.68
CA GLU A 374 6.80 -11.51 7.95
C GLU A 374 6.92 -12.81 7.13
N LEU A 375 5.82 -13.28 6.51
CA LEU A 375 5.80 -14.53 5.75
C LEU A 375 5.08 -14.45 4.40
N ASP A 376 3.82 -14.01 4.33
CA ASP A 376 3.05 -13.99 3.06
C ASP A 376 3.74 -13.11 2.00
N HIS A 377 3.98 -11.84 2.34
CA HIS A 377 4.56 -10.86 1.42
C HIS A 377 6.01 -11.17 1.03
N PRO A 378 6.90 -11.60 1.96
CA PRO A 378 8.23 -12.13 1.62
C PRO A 378 8.19 -13.29 0.62
N CYS A 379 7.18 -14.16 0.69
CA CYS A 379 7.04 -15.25 -0.29
C CYS A 379 6.62 -14.76 -1.67
N LEU A 380 5.73 -13.76 -1.75
CA LEU A 380 5.36 -13.12 -3.01
C LEU A 380 6.57 -12.45 -3.66
N ASP A 381 7.39 -11.74 -2.87
CA ASP A 381 8.63 -11.13 -3.34
C ASP A 381 9.59 -12.17 -3.96
N GLY A 382 9.66 -13.38 -3.41
CA GLY A 382 10.45 -14.48 -3.97
C GLY A 382 10.00 -14.95 -5.35
N TRP A 383 8.72 -14.79 -5.67
CA TRP A 383 8.16 -15.09 -6.99
C TRP A 383 8.35 -13.98 -8.02
N GLY A 384 8.92 -12.84 -7.65
CA GLY A 384 9.19 -11.73 -8.57
C GLY A 384 8.65 -10.38 -8.12
N GLY A 385 7.99 -10.32 -6.97
CA GLY A 385 7.59 -9.08 -6.34
C GLY A 385 6.26 -9.17 -5.61
N MET A 386 5.92 -8.09 -4.93
CA MET A 386 4.69 -7.94 -4.13
C MET A 386 3.64 -7.07 -4.84
N CYS A 387 2.37 -7.25 -4.48
CA CYS A 387 1.27 -6.38 -4.92
C CYS A 387 1.50 -4.92 -4.51
N TYR A 388 0.99 -3.99 -5.31
CA TYR A 388 0.88 -2.58 -4.92
C TYR A 388 -0.41 -2.40 -4.09
N TYR A 389 -0.28 -1.85 -2.89
CA TYR A 389 -1.38 -1.69 -1.92
C TYR A 389 -1.71 -0.22 -1.61
N GLY A 390 -1.51 0.68 -2.57
CA GLY A 390 -2.12 2.02 -2.50
C GLY A 390 -1.50 3.02 -1.53
N THR A 391 -0.52 2.64 -0.70
CA THR A 391 0.17 3.53 0.25
C THR A 391 1.56 2.99 0.63
N GLY A 392 2.45 3.88 1.06
CA GLY A 392 3.82 3.53 1.46
C GLY A 392 4.62 2.86 0.34
N CYS A 393 4.36 3.25 -0.91
CA CYS A 393 4.94 2.62 -2.08
C CYS A 393 5.75 3.64 -2.88
N PHE A 394 6.97 3.27 -3.24
CA PHE A 394 7.85 4.06 -4.10
C PHE A 394 7.81 3.47 -5.50
N HIS A 395 7.46 4.29 -6.48
CA HIS A 395 7.38 3.93 -7.88
C HIS A 395 8.47 4.63 -8.67
N ARG A 396 9.04 3.90 -9.62
CA ARG A 396 9.69 4.51 -10.77
C ARG A 396 8.63 5.20 -11.62
N ARG A 397 8.80 6.50 -11.88
CA ARG A 397 7.83 7.32 -12.63
C ARG A 397 7.51 6.68 -13.99
N GLU A 398 8.52 6.23 -14.72
CA GLU A 398 8.36 5.61 -16.04
C GLU A 398 7.50 4.34 -15.99
N ALA A 399 7.71 3.48 -14.98
CA ALA A 399 6.94 2.26 -14.80
C ALA A 399 5.46 2.59 -14.53
N LEU A 400 5.20 3.55 -13.64
CA LEU A 400 3.85 4.03 -13.34
C LEU A 400 3.20 4.75 -14.53
N CYS A 401 3.99 5.45 -15.35
CA CYS A 401 3.58 6.07 -16.61
C CYS A 401 3.41 5.07 -17.77
N GLY A 402 3.53 3.78 -17.50
CA GLY A 402 3.16 2.70 -18.40
C GLY A 402 4.25 2.23 -19.36
N ARG A 403 5.50 2.59 -19.11
CA ARG A 403 6.65 2.08 -19.86
C ARG A 403 6.73 0.56 -19.75
N ILE A 404 7.02 -0.09 -20.87
CA ILE A 404 7.36 -1.52 -20.92
C ILE A 404 8.85 -1.65 -20.63
N TYR A 405 9.21 -2.55 -19.71
CA TYR A 405 10.61 -2.78 -19.37
C TYR A 405 11.35 -3.46 -20.53
N SER A 406 12.57 -3.00 -20.79
CA SER A 406 13.52 -3.64 -21.72
C SER A 406 14.91 -3.61 -21.09
N GLN A 407 15.79 -4.54 -21.47
CA GLN A 407 17.16 -4.59 -20.93
C GLN A 407 18.00 -3.35 -21.30
N GLU A 408 17.63 -2.66 -22.37
CA GLU A 408 18.27 -1.42 -22.82
C GLU A 408 17.84 -0.18 -22.02
N TYR A 409 16.76 -0.30 -21.24
CA TYR A 409 16.20 0.80 -20.49
C TYR A 409 17.18 1.35 -19.44
N LYS A 410 17.55 2.62 -19.52
CA LYS A 410 18.26 3.30 -18.44
C LYS A 410 17.43 4.46 -17.94
N GLU A 411 17.35 4.59 -16.63
CA GLU A 411 16.69 5.73 -16.00
C GLU A 411 17.58 6.96 -16.06
N ASP A 412 16.94 8.10 -16.31
CA ASP A 412 17.55 9.40 -16.06
C ASP A 412 17.28 9.82 -14.61
N TRP A 413 18.25 9.53 -13.74
CA TRP A 413 18.19 9.89 -12.32
C TRP A 413 18.35 11.39 -12.07
N THR A 414 18.83 12.13 -13.06
CA THR A 414 19.02 13.60 -13.01
C THR A 414 17.83 14.37 -13.56
N ARG A 415 16.77 13.65 -13.94
CA ARG A 415 15.56 14.23 -14.51
C ARG A 415 14.96 15.27 -13.57
N VAL A 416 14.79 16.46 -14.11
CA VAL A 416 14.09 17.60 -13.50
C VAL A 416 13.23 18.29 -14.56
N ALA A 417 12.17 18.98 -14.15
CA ALA A 417 11.35 19.75 -15.08
C ALA A 417 12.18 20.89 -15.73
N GLY A 418 11.83 21.27 -16.96
CA GLY A 418 12.44 22.44 -17.63
C GLY A 418 12.15 23.72 -16.85
N ARG A 419 13.18 24.52 -16.57
CA ARG A 419 13.10 25.68 -15.68
C ARG A 419 12.17 26.77 -16.26
N THR A 420 11.01 26.94 -15.64
CA THR A 420 10.19 28.15 -15.74
C THR A 420 10.36 28.90 -14.43
N GLU A 421 10.82 30.16 -14.46
CA GLU A 421 11.08 30.93 -13.23
C GLU A 421 9.80 31.48 -12.59
N ASP A 422 8.67 31.50 -13.33
CA ASP A 422 7.39 31.98 -12.83
C ASP A 422 6.51 30.85 -12.29
N ALA A 423 6.22 30.90 -10.98
CA ALA A 423 5.30 29.98 -10.33
C ALA A 423 3.87 30.12 -10.85
N ASN A 424 3.45 31.32 -11.30
CA ASN A 424 2.10 31.50 -11.86
C ASN A 424 1.94 30.73 -13.18
N GLU A 425 2.98 30.71 -14.02
CA GLU A 425 2.98 29.92 -15.27
C GLU A 425 2.94 28.42 -14.97
N LEU A 426 3.70 27.95 -13.98
CA LEU A 426 3.63 26.55 -13.52
C LEU A 426 2.24 26.19 -12.98
N GLU A 427 1.61 27.07 -12.21
CA GLU A 427 0.26 26.89 -11.70
C GLU A 427 -0.79 26.89 -12.82
N GLU A 428 -0.64 27.75 -13.84
CA GLU A 428 -1.49 27.77 -15.03
C GLU A 428 -1.38 26.48 -15.85
N MET A 429 -0.15 26.04 -16.12
CA MET A 429 0.10 24.76 -16.78
C MET A 429 -0.50 23.63 -15.95
N GLY A 430 -0.25 23.59 -14.64
CA GLY A 430 -0.82 22.60 -13.73
C GLY A 430 -2.35 22.54 -13.78
N ARG A 431 -3.02 23.70 -13.74
CA ARG A 431 -4.49 23.79 -13.85
C ARG A 431 -5.02 23.20 -15.16
N SER A 432 -4.35 23.47 -16.28
CA SER A 432 -4.74 22.91 -17.59
C SER A 432 -4.66 21.38 -17.66
N LEU A 433 -3.80 20.75 -16.85
CA LEU A 433 -3.59 19.30 -16.82
C LEU A 433 -4.60 18.54 -15.94
N VAL A 434 -5.39 19.24 -15.12
CA VAL A 434 -6.30 18.64 -14.13
C VAL A 434 -7.75 19.04 -14.35
N THR A 435 -8.08 19.45 -15.58
CA THR A 435 -9.46 19.65 -16.02
C THR A 435 -10.20 18.32 -16.11
N CYS A 436 -11.53 18.37 -15.97
CA CYS A 436 -12.38 17.19 -16.04
C CYS A 436 -12.42 16.57 -17.45
N THR A 437 -11.97 17.33 -18.47
CA THR A 437 -11.94 16.92 -19.86
C THR A 437 -10.59 16.35 -20.31
N TYR A 438 -9.50 16.58 -19.57
CA TYR A 438 -8.13 16.24 -19.98
C TYR A 438 -7.96 14.78 -20.44
N GLU A 439 -8.62 13.85 -19.74
CA GLU A 439 -8.43 12.41 -19.96
C GLU A 439 -9.36 11.84 -21.05
N HIS A 440 -10.28 12.65 -21.59
CA HIS A 440 -11.20 12.19 -22.64
C HIS A 440 -10.42 11.77 -23.88
N ASN A 441 -10.72 10.56 -24.39
CA ASN A 441 -10.04 9.95 -25.55
C ASN A 441 -8.51 9.78 -25.38
N THR A 442 -8.03 9.68 -24.14
CA THR A 442 -6.62 9.37 -23.84
C THR A 442 -6.47 7.95 -23.28
N ILE A 443 -5.21 7.51 -23.14
CA ILE A 443 -4.88 6.22 -22.50
C ILE A 443 -4.67 6.32 -20.98
N TRP A 444 -4.92 7.48 -20.36
CA TRP A 444 -4.83 7.65 -18.90
C TRP A 444 -5.87 6.79 -18.18
N GLY A 445 -5.45 6.13 -17.10
CA GLY A 445 -6.28 5.17 -16.38
C GLY A 445 -6.49 3.83 -17.10
N ILE A 446 -6.04 3.71 -18.36
CA ILE A 446 -6.12 2.48 -19.15
C ILE A 446 -4.73 1.89 -19.35
N GLU A 447 -3.78 2.61 -19.89
CA GLU A 447 -2.41 2.10 -20.05
C GLU A 447 -1.39 2.91 -19.28
N LYS A 448 -1.73 4.15 -18.94
CA LYS A 448 -0.85 5.09 -18.27
C LYS A 448 -1.41 5.48 -16.90
N GLY A 449 -0.54 5.54 -15.90
CA GLY A 449 -0.89 5.89 -14.53
C GLY A 449 -1.60 4.75 -13.80
N VAL A 450 -2.30 5.14 -12.73
CA VAL A 450 -3.14 4.28 -11.91
C VAL A 450 -4.42 3.91 -12.66
N ARG A 451 -4.77 2.62 -12.65
CA ARG A 451 -5.88 2.04 -13.40
C ARG A 451 -7.26 2.53 -12.96
N TYR A 452 -8.18 2.63 -13.91
CA TYR A 452 -9.60 2.89 -13.66
C TYR A 452 -10.45 1.62 -13.79
N GLY A 453 -11.64 1.67 -13.21
CA GLY A 453 -12.69 0.66 -13.41
C GLY A 453 -12.64 -0.53 -12.45
N CYS A 454 -11.79 -0.48 -11.41
CA CYS A 454 -11.77 -1.47 -10.33
C CYS A 454 -11.67 -0.74 -8.98
N PRO A 455 -12.39 -1.16 -7.93
CA PRO A 455 -12.25 -0.60 -6.57
C PRO A 455 -10.87 -0.85 -5.91
N LEU A 456 -10.07 -1.75 -6.48
CA LEU A 456 -8.68 -2.01 -6.09
C LEU A 456 -7.78 -1.65 -7.29
N GLU A 457 -7.83 -0.37 -7.67
CA GLU A 457 -6.99 0.18 -8.74
C GLU A 457 -5.50 -0.05 -8.50
N ASP A 458 -5.08 -0.09 -7.24
CA ASP A 458 -3.71 -0.29 -6.80
C ASP A 458 -3.20 -1.68 -7.18
N VAL A 459 -3.94 -2.72 -6.81
CA VAL A 459 -3.59 -4.12 -7.11
C VAL A 459 -3.51 -4.34 -8.62
N THR A 460 -4.49 -3.81 -9.37
CA THR A 460 -4.51 -3.94 -10.84
C THR A 460 -3.38 -3.15 -11.51
N THR A 461 -3.03 -1.98 -10.99
CA THR A 461 -1.89 -1.17 -11.47
C THR A 461 -0.58 -1.90 -11.23
N GLY A 462 -0.37 -2.44 -10.02
CA GLY A 462 0.82 -3.23 -9.68
C GLY A 462 0.97 -4.47 -10.56
N LEU A 463 -0.12 -5.22 -10.76
CA LEU A 463 -0.13 -6.40 -11.64
C LEU A 463 0.25 -6.03 -13.08
N GLN A 464 -0.27 -4.91 -13.61
CA GLN A 464 0.06 -4.47 -14.95
C GLN A 464 1.52 -4.03 -15.09
N ILE A 465 2.06 -3.29 -14.11
CA ILE A 465 3.48 -2.92 -14.07
C ILE A 465 4.33 -4.20 -14.15
N GLN A 466 4.00 -5.23 -13.36
CA GLN A 466 4.72 -6.49 -13.41
C GLN A 466 4.56 -7.24 -14.74
N CYS A 467 3.36 -7.25 -15.32
CA CYS A 467 3.09 -7.84 -16.63
C CYS A 467 3.80 -7.10 -17.78
N ARG A 468 4.33 -5.91 -17.53
CA ARG A 468 5.17 -5.14 -18.47
C ARG A 468 6.66 -5.44 -18.32
N GLY A 469 7.03 -6.46 -17.55
CA GLY A 469 8.40 -6.92 -17.37
C GLY A 469 9.13 -6.31 -16.17
N TRP A 470 8.51 -5.38 -15.45
CA TRP A 470 9.08 -4.85 -14.21
C TRP A 470 8.94 -5.86 -13.07
N ARG A 471 9.88 -5.82 -12.13
CA ARG A 471 9.75 -6.49 -10.83
C ARG A 471 9.31 -5.47 -9.78
N SER A 472 8.78 -5.98 -8.68
CA SER A 472 8.63 -5.17 -7.46
C SER A 472 9.41 -5.78 -6.31
N VAL A 473 9.61 -4.98 -5.27
CA VAL A 473 10.27 -5.40 -4.05
C VAL A 473 9.34 -5.18 -2.88
N TYR A 474 9.31 -6.15 -1.96
CA TYR A 474 8.74 -5.95 -0.64
C TYR A 474 9.84 -5.67 0.36
N TYR A 475 9.72 -4.57 1.11
CA TYR A 475 10.71 -4.22 2.11
C TYR A 475 10.05 -3.97 3.47
N ASN A 476 10.39 -4.82 4.44
CA ASN A 476 9.89 -4.79 5.81
C ASN A 476 11.06 -4.50 6.77
N PRO A 477 11.42 -3.22 6.99
CA PRO A 477 12.49 -2.85 7.91
C PRO A 477 12.13 -3.12 9.37
N LYS A 478 13.16 -3.29 10.22
CA LYS A 478 12.99 -3.47 11.67
C LYS A 478 12.19 -2.32 12.31
N ARG A 479 12.52 -1.07 11.97
CA ARG A 479 11.67 0.10 12.27
C ARG A 479 10.69 0.26 11.12
N LYS A 480 9.41 0.00 11.37
CA LYS A 480 8.36 0.08 10.33
C LYS A 480 8.42 1.45 9.65
N GLY A 481 8.41 1.47 8.31
CA GLY A 481 8.57 2.70 7.53
C GLY A 481 7.38 3.65 7.70
N PHE A 482 6.17 3.07 7.67
CA PHE A 482 4.91 3.79 7.72
C PHE A 482 4.00 3.23 8.81
N LEU A 483 3.29 4.13 9.48
CA LEU A 483 2.25 3.79 10.45
C LEU A 483 1.00 4.59 10.13
N GLY A 484 -0.16 3.95 10.22
CA GLY A 484 -1.45 4.63 10.16
C GLY A 484 -2.42 4.11 11.20
N MET A 485 -3.70 4.31 10.93
CA MET A 485 -4.78 4.01 11.87
C MET A 485 -5.70 2.92 11.33
N THR A 486 -5.86 1.83 12.09
CA THR A 486 -6.83 0.79 11.78
C THR A 486 -8.22 1.16 12.30
N PRO A 487 -9.33 0.71 11.69
CA PRO A 487 -10.65 0.94 12.23
C PRO A 487 -10.82 0.36 13.65
N THR A 488 -11.53 1.07 14.51
CA THR A 488 -11.64 0.74 15.94
C THR A 488 -12.93 0.00 16.30
N SER A 489 -13.79 -0.30 15.33
CA SER A 489 -15.04 -1.01 15.54
C SER A 489 -15.21 -2.19 14.59
N LEU A 490 -15.85 -3.26 15.08
CA LEU A 490 -16.14 -4.45 14.28
C LEU A 490 -16.88 -4.12 12.97
N GLY A 491 -17.87 -3.23 13.04
CA GLY A 491 -18.67 -2.84 11.87
C GLY A 491 -17.82 -2.23 10.76
N GLN A 492 -16.92 -1.31 11.10
CA GLN A 492 -16.02 -0.68 10.12
C GLN A 492 -15.04 -1.70 9.52
N ILE A 493 -14.52 -2.63 10.32
CA ILE A 493 -13.60 -3.68 9.85
C ILE A 493 -14.32 -4.62 8.87
N LEU A 494 -15.54 -5.05 9.19
CA LEU A 494 -16.30 -5.93 8.31
C LEU A 494 -16.66 -5.23 6.99
N VAL A 495 -16.95 -3.94 7.01
CA VAL A 495 -17.17 -3.13 5.80
C VAL A 495 -15.88 -3.00 4.98
N LEU A 496 -14.74 -2.76 5.63
CA LEU A 496 -13.44 -2.69 4.96
C LEU A 496 -13.12 -4.00 4.24
N TYR A 497 -13.24 -5.14 4.93
CA TYR A 497 -13.00 -6.46 4.34
C TYR A 497 -14.02 -6.81 3.26
N LYS A 498 -15.28 -6.36 3.38
CA LYS A 498 -16.28 -6.51 2.31
C LYS A 498 -15.81 -5.79 1.04
N ARG A 499 -15.40 -4.52 1.16
CA ARG A 499 -14.88 -3.72 0.03
C ARG A 499 -13.68 -4.39 -0.65
N TRP A 500 -12.70 -4.83 0.13
CA TRP A 500 -11.54 -5.54 -0.42
C TRP A 500 -11.96 -6.83 -1.13
N THR A 501 -12.84 -7.61 -0.52
CA THR A 501 -13.28 -8.88 -1.09
C THR A 501 -14.05 -8.71 -2.40
N GLU A 502 -14.90 -7.69 -2.51
CA GLU A 502 -15.56 -7.32 -3.77
C GLU A 502 -14.55 -6.95 -4.85
N GLY A 503 -13.58 -6.09 -4.51
CA GLY A 503 -12.55 -5.66 -5.45
C GLY A 503 -11.72 -6.83 -5.96
N PHE A 504 -11.26 -7.71 -5.07
CA PHE A 504 -10.48 -8.89 -5.44
C PHE A 504 -11.28 -9.89 -6.28
N LEU A 505 -12.57 -10.09 -5.98
CA LEU A 505 -13.44 -10.93 -6.81
C LEU A 505 -13.65 -10.30 -8.19
N GLN A 506 -13.88 -8.99 -8.28
CA GLN A 506 -14.01 -8.27 -9.57
C GLN A 506 -12.74 -8.40 -10.42
N ILE A 507 -11.55 -8.28 -9.81
CA ILE A 507 -10.28 -8.52 -10.51
C ILE A 507 -10.27 -9.94 -11.08
N SER A 508 -10.60 -10.94 -10.25
CA SER A 508 -10.54 -12.37 -10.60
C SER A 508 -11.51 -12.75 -11.72
N LEU A 509 -12.67 -12.09 -11.80
CA LEU A 509 -13.69 -12.31 -12.83
C LEU A 509 -13.52 -11.44 -14.09
N SER A 510 -12.54 -10.52 -14.10
CA SER A 510 -12.31 -9.62 -15.23
C SER A 510 -11.13 -10.05 -16.09
N ARG A 511 -10.87 -9.29 -17.17
CA ARG A 511 -9.64 -9.42 -17.97
C ARG A 511 -8.34 -9.18 -17.17
N TYR A 512 -8.44 -8.63 -15.96
CA TYR A 512 -7.32 -8.42 -15.03
C TYR A 512 -7.06 -9.61 -14.12
N SER A 513 -7.73 -10.75 -14.34
CA SER A 513 -7.43 -11.99 -13.59
C SER A 513 -5.93 -12.32 -13.69
N PRO A 514 -5.24 -12.62 -12.57
CA PRO A 514 -3.81 -12.90 -12.57
C PRO A 514 -3.41 -14.05 -13.51
N PHE A 515 -4.24 -15.08 -13.61
CA PHE A 515 -4.03 -16.22 -14.51
C PHE A 515 -4.34 -15.92 -15.98
N LEU A 516 -5.05 -14.84 -16.30
CA LEU A 516 -5.30 -14.40 -17.68
C LEU A 516 -4.28 -13.35 -18.10
N LEU A 517 -4.18 -12.25 -17.35
CA LEU A 517 -3.31 -11.13 -17.69
C LEU A 517 -1.82 -11.49 -17.50
N GLY A 518 -1.52 -12.22 -16.44
CA GLY A 518 -0.16 -12.60 -16.05
C GLY A 518 0.37 -13.85 -16.75
N HIS A 519 -0.47 -14.58 -17.50
CA HIS A 519 -0.06 -15.80 -18.19
C HIS A 519 1.12 -15.54 -19.13
N GLY A 520 2.21 -16.28 -18.95
CA GLY A 520 3.45 -16.11 -19.72
C GLY A 520 4.23 -14.83 -19.45
N LYS A 521 3.74 -13.93 -18.57
CA LYS A 521 4.37 -12.62 -18.27
C LYS A 521 4.96 -12.54 -16.87
N ILE A 522 4.33 -13.20 -15.89
CA ILE A 522 4.83 -13.30 -14.51
C ILE A 522 4.86 -14.77 -14.06
N LYS A 523 5.66 -15.08 -13.04
CA LYS A 523 5.82 -16.47 -12.56
C LYS A 523 4.50 -17.04 -12.02
N LEU A 524 4.29 -18.34 -12.21
CA LEU A 524 3.07 -19.02 -11.75
C LEU A 524 2.81 -18.83 -10.25
N GLY A 525 3.85 -18.90 -9.40
CA GLY A 525 3.70 -18.64 -7.97
C GLY A 525 3.20 -17.23 -7.66
N LEU A 526 3.59 -16.23 -8.44
CA LEU A 526 3.06 -14.86 -8.28
C LEU A 526 1.59 -14.79 -8.74
N GLN A 527 1.23 -15.43 -9.85
CA GLN A 527 -0.17 -15.53 -10.30
C GLN A 527 -1.06 -16.16 -9.21
N MET A 528 -0.62 -17.29 -8.65
CA MET A 528 -1.29 -17.96 -7.53
C MET A 528 -1.43 -17.04 -6.31
N GLY A 529 -0.37 -16.29 -6.00
CA GLY A 529 -0.31 -15.34 -4.90
C GLY A 529 -1.35 -14.22 -4.99
N TYR A 530 -1.42 -13.56 -6.13
CA TYR A 530 -2.46 -12.56 -6.41
C TYR A 530 -3.88 -13.15 -6.30
N SER A 531 -4.05 -14.43 -6.69
CA SER A 531 -5.34 -15.11 -6.66
C SER A 531 -5.80 -15.57 -5.28
N VAL A 532 -4.93 -15.59 -4.25
CA VAL A 532 -5.32 -15.95 -2.87
C VAL A 532 -6.45 -15.04 -2.38
N CYS A 533 -6.27 -13.72 -2.47
CA CYS A 533 -7.30 -12.75 -2.07
C CYS A 533 -8.51 -12.76 -3.03
N GLY A 534 -8.25 -13.04 -4.32
CA GLY A 534 -9.27 -13.19 -5.37
C GLY A 534 -10.38 -14.19 -5.04
N LEU A 535 -10.04 -15.24 -4.28
CA LEU A 535 -10.95 -16.31 -3.92
C LEU A 535 -11.53 -16.21 -2.51
N TRP A 536 -11.29 -15.11 -1.77
CA TRP A 536 -11.89 -14.90 -0.46
C TRP A 536 -13.42 -14.92 -0.51
N ALA A 537 -14.00 -14.25 -1.52
CA ALA A 537 -15.44 -14.15 -1.71
C ALA A 537 -16.08 -15.55 -1.85
N VAL A 538 -15.63 -16.30 -2.86
CA VAL A 538 -16.16 -17.63 -3.19
C VAL A 538 -15.86 -18.70 -2.13
N ASN A 539 -14.84 -18.50 -1.28
CA ASN A 539 -14.61 -19.34 -0.08
C ASN A 539 -15.73 -19.26 0.97
N SER A 540 -16.61 -18.25 0.91
CA SER A 540 -17.76 -18.13 1.81
C SER A 540 -18.73 -19.31 1.71
N PHE A 541 -19.07 -19.76 0.49
CA PHE A 541 -20.02 -20.85 0.26
C PHE A 541 -19.59 -22.20 0.86
N PRO A 542 -18.39 -22.74 0.58
CA PRO A 542 -17.95 -23.99 1.18
C PRO A 542 -17.78 -23.86 2.70
N THR A 543 -17.43 -22.67 3.20
CA THR A 543 -17.36 -22.41 4.65
C THR A 543 -18.74 -22.46 5.29
N LEU A 544 -19.72 -21.79 4.70
CA LEU A 544 -21.11 -21.81 5.17
C LEU A 544 -21.66 -23.24 5.15
N TYR A 545 -21.37 -24.00 4.10
CA TYR A 545 -21.74 -25.42 4.01
C TYR A 545 -21.15 -26.22 5.16
N TYR A 546 -19.85 -26.08 5.43
CA TYR A 546 -19.15 -26.79 6.50
C TYR A 546 -19.62 -26.45 7.92
N VAL A 547 -20.06 -25.21 8.15
CA VAL A 547 -20.56 -24.78 9.46
C VAL A 547 -22.01 -25.26 9.69
N THR A 548 -22.80 -25.36 8.63
CA THR A 548 -24.25 -25.63 8.72
C THR A 548 -24.58 -27.12 8.55
N ILE A 549 -24.14 -27.76 7.46
CA ILE A 549 -24.60 -29.09 7.08
C ILE A 549 -24.11 -30.19 8.03
N PRO A 550 -22.83 -30.23 8.45
CA PRO A 550 -22.39 -31.16 9.49
C PRO A 550 -23.18 -31.05 10.78
N SER A 551 -23.47 -29.83 11.23
CA SER A 551 -24.25 -29.57 12.46
C SER A 551 -25.68 -30.10 12.34
N LEU A 552 -26.34 -29.85 11.21
CA LEU A 552 -27.69 -30.37 10.94
C LEU A 552 -27.69 -31.91 10.80
N CYS A 553 -26.72 -32.48 10.11
CA CYS A 553 -26.59 -33.93 9.97
C CYS A 553 -26.35 -34.60 11.31
N PHE A 554 -25.52 -34.00 12.17
CA PHE A 554 -25.30 -34.46 13.54
C PHE A 554 -26.60 -34.51 14.35
N LEU A 555 -27.43 -33.46 14.30
CA LEU A 555 -28.73 -33.43 14.97
C LEU A 555 -29.72 -34.49 14.44
N ASN A 556 -29.59 -34.89 13.18
CA ASN A 556 -30.43 -35.91 12.54
C ASN A 556 -29.82 -37.33 12.60
N GLY A 557 -28.71 -37.52 13.33
CA GLY A 557 -28.03 -38.82 13.42
C GLY A 557 -27.37 -39.29 12.13
N ILE A 558 -27.17 -38.40 11.15
CA ILE A 558 -26.52 -38.70 9.88
C ILE A 558 -25.00 -38.52 10.04
N SER A 559 -24.26 -39.63 10.02
CA SER A 559 -22.79 -39.57 10.08
C SER A 559 -22.18 -39.16 8.72
N LEU A 560 -21.41 -38.07 8.75
CA LEU A 560 -20.63 -37.55 7.62
C LEU A 560 -19.11 -37.75 7.78
N PHE A 561 -18.64 -38.34 8.87
CA PHE A 561 -17.22 -38.52 9.16
C PHE A 561 -16.94 -39.98 9.50
N PRO A 562 -15.71 -40.48 9.28
CA PRO A 562 -15.34 -41.84 9.68
C PRO A 562 -15.43 -41.99 11.20
N GLU A 563 -15.74 -43.21 11.65
CA GLU A 563 -15.66 -43.54 13.07
C GLU A 563 -14.22 -43.44 13.57
N LYS A 564 -14.03 -43.06 14.85
CA LYS A 564 -12.69 -42.94 15.47
C LYS A 564 -11.86 -44.24 15.45
N THR A 565 -12.54 -45.39 15.35
CA THR A 565 -11.96 -46.73 15.26
C THR A 565 -11.53 -47.08 13.83
N SER A 566 -12.03 -46.36 12.84
CA SER A 566 -11.70 -46.57 11.43
C SER A 566 -10.32 -45.98 11.11
N PRO A 567 -9.45 -46.70 10.36
CA PRO A 567 -8.20 -46.15 9.85
C PRO A 567 -8.39 -44.86 9.05
N TRP A 568 -9.56 -44.67 8.43
CA TRP A 568 -9.91 -43.47 7.68
C TRP A 568 -10.06 -42.21 8.54
N PHE A 569 -10.14 -42.33 9.86
CA PHE A 569 -10.10 -41.18 10.77
C PHE A 569 -8.71 -40.51 10.80
N ILE A 570 -7.64 -41.28 10.58
CA ILE A 570 -6.25 -40.82 10.72
C ILE A 570 -5.95 -39.63 9.78
N PRO A 571 -6.26 -39.66 8.47
CA PRO A 571 -6.06 -38.51 7.59
C PRO A 571 -6.75 -37.23 8.06
N PHE A 572 -8.00 -37.32 8.53
CA PHE A 572 -8.75 -36.16 9.03
C PHE A 572 -8.11 -35.56 10.27
N ALA A 573 -7.77 -36.39 11.26
CA ALA A 573 -7.11 -35.96 12.48
C ALA A 573 -5.72 -35.36 12.17
N TYR A 574 -4.95 -36.01 11.29
CA TYR A 574 -3.64 -35.55 10.89
C TYR A 574 -3.68 -34.18 10.22
N VAL A 575 -4.51 -33.99 9.18
CA VAL A 575 -4.61 -32.72 8.46
C VAL A 575 -5.03 -31.59 9.40
N MET A 576 -6.00 -31.84 10.29
CA MET A 576 -6.44 -30.86 11.30
C MET A 576 -5.28 -30.49 12.24
N VAL A 577 -4.67 -31.46 12.91
CA VAL A 577 -3.61 -31.20 13.89
C VAL A 577 -2.40 -30.55 13.21
N ALA A 578 -1.96 -31.05 12.05
CA ALA A 578 -0.82 -30.51 11.33
C ALA A 578 -1.06 -29.07 10.86
N ALA A 579 -2.21 -28.77 10.26
CA ALA A 579 -2.53 -27.44 9.75
C ALA A 579 -2.59 -26.38 10.86
N TYR A 580 -3.31 -26.67 11.96
CA TYR A 580 -3.40 -25.75 13.09
C TYR A 580 -2.08 -25.60 13.84
N SER A 581 -1.31 -26.68 14.01
CA SER A 581 0.01 -26.62 14.65
C SER A 581 1.00 -25.81 13.83
N CYS A 582 1.01 -25.99 12.50
CA CYS A 582 1.85 -25.20 11.60
C CYS A 582 1.44 -23.73 11.61
N SER A 583 0.14 -23.42 11.51
CA SER A 583 -0.36 -22.05 11.54
C SER A 583 -0.03 -21.34 12.86
N LEU A 584 -0.16 -22.03 14.00
CA LEU A 584 0.23 -21.48 15.29
C LEU A 584 1.74 -21.26 15.36
N ALA A 585 2.55 -22.22 14.91
CA ALA A 585 4.00 -22.09 14.90
C ALA A 585 4.47 -20.92 14.02
N GLU A 586 3.86 -20.74 12.84
CA GLU A 586 4.13 -19.59 11.97
C GLU A 586 3.80 -18.26 12.67
N SER A 587 2.63 -18.17 13.30
CA SER A 587 2.20 -16.97 14.02
C SER A 587 3.14 -16.61 15.17
N LEU A 588 3.52 -17.59 16.00
CA LEU A 588 4.50 -17.41 17.08
C LEU A 588 5.88 -16.98 16.55
N GLN A 589 6.34 -17.55 15.43
CA GLN A 589 7.60 -17.16 14.79
C GLN A 589 7.57 -15.73 14.22
N CYS A 590 6.39 -15.27 13.79
CA CYS A 590 6.19 -13.89 13.32
C CYS A 590 5.99 -12.88 14.46
N GLY A 591 6.03 -13.33 15.73
CA GLY A 591 5.95 -12.47 16.90
C GLY A 591 4.54 -12.29 17.47
N ASP A 592 3.55 -13.03 16.98
CA ASP A 592 2.20 -13.06 17.59
C ASP A 592 2.19 -13.91 18.86
N SER A 593 1.24 -13.64 19.74
CA SER A 593 0.84 -14.54 20.82
C SER A 593 -0.15 -15.61 20.36
N ALA A 594 -0.27 -16.70 21.13
CA ALA A 594 -1.28 -17.73 20.86
C ALA A 594 -2.73 -17.19 20.93
N VAL A 595 -2.96 -16.14 21.74
CA VAL A 595 -4.26 -15.46 21.85
C VAL A 595 -4.56 -14.66 20.59
N GLU A 596 -3.58 -13.94 20.05
CA GLU A 596 -3.71 -13.22 18.78
C GLU A 596 -3.96 -14.17 17.61
N TRP A 597 -3.23 -15.28 17.56
CA TRP A 597 -3.50 -16.35 16.59
C TRP A 597 -4.94 -16.86 16.69
N TRP A 598 -5.41 -17.17 17.90
CA TRP A 598 -6.78 -17.65 18.11
C TRP A 598 -7.83 -16.61 17.70
N ASN A 599 -7.61 -15.34 18.03
CA ASN A 599 -8.46 -14.23 17.58
C ASN A 599 -8.48 -14.12 16.06
N ALA A 600 -7.33 -14.28 15.39
CA ALA A 600 -7.25 -14.29 13.93
C ALA A 600 -8.04 -15.45 13.32
N GLN A 601 -7.96 -16.66 13.89
CA GLN A 601 -8.76 -17.82 13.43
C GLN A 601 -10.26 -17.55 13.56
N ARG A 602 -10.70 -17.02 14.70
CA ARG A 602 -12.11 -16.65 14.94
C ARG A 602 -12.59 -15.59 13.95
N MET A 603 -11.81 -14.52 13.78
CA MET A 603 -12.17 -13.42 12.89
C MET A 603 -12.13 -13.80 11.41
N TRP A 604 -11.26 -14.74 11.02
CA TRP A 604 -11.28 -15.33 9.69
C TRP A 604 -12.58 -16.06 9.39
N LEU A 605 -13.10 -16.84 10.35
CA LEU A 605 -14.40 -17.50 10.19
C LEU A 605 -15.54 -16.48 10.09
N ILE A 606 -15.56 -15.48 10.98
CA ILE A 606 -16.57 -14.41 10.99
C ILE A 606 -16.59 -13.69 9.64
N ARG A 607 -15.42 -13.27 9.11
CA ARG A 607 -15.32 -12.60 7.80
C ARG A 607 -15.86 -13.46 6.66
N ARG A 608 -15.57 -14.77 6.65
CA ARG A 608 -16.04 -15.70 5.61
C ARG A 608 -17.56 -15.82 5.54
N ILE A 609 -18.23 -15.89 6.69
CA ILE A 609 -19.69 -16.03 6.74
C ILE A 609 -20.44 -14.70 6.71
N THR A 610 -19.74 -13.57 6.82
CA THR A 610 -20.32 -12.22 6.76
C THR A 610 -19.79 -11.42 5.57
N SER A 611 -18.70 -10.67 5.73
CA SER A 611 -18.12 -9.79 4.72
C SER A 611 -17.93 -10.45 3.37
N TYR A 612 -17.37 -11.67 3.34
CA TYR A 612 -17.07 -12.36 2.08
C TYR A 612 -18.33 -12.87 1.39
N LEU A 613 -19.30 -13.37 2.17
CA LEU A 613 -20.59 -13.80 1.65
C LEU A 613 -21.35 -12.63 1.04
N LEU A 614 -21.44 -11.51 1.76
CA LEU A 614 -22.11 -10.30 1.30
C LEU A 614 -21.42 -9.70 0.06
N ALA A 615 -20.08 -9.64 0.07
CA ALA A 615 -19.29 -9.22 -1.10
C ALA A 615 -19.57 -10.09 -2.33
N THR A 616 -19.72 -11.41 -2.13
CA THR A 616 -20.04 -12.34 -3.21
C THR A 616 -21.41 -12.05 -3.80
N ILE A 617 -22.43 -11.91 -2.95
CA ILE A 617 -23.81 -11.60 -3.36
C ILE A 617 -23.84 -10.28 -4.13
N ASP A 618 -23.26 -9.22 -3.58
CA ASP A 618 -23.27 -7.89 -4.19
C ASP A 618 -22.52 -7.84 -5.52
N THR A 619 -21.38 -8.56 -5.61
CA THR A 619 -20.61 -8.63 -6.86
C THR A 619 -21.39 -9.35 -7.95
N PHE A 620 -22.00 -10.50 -7.65
CA PHE A 620 -22.80 -11.23 -8.65
C PHE A 620 -24.06 -10.46 -9.05
N ARG A 621 -24.76 -9.82 -8.10
CA ARG A 621 -25.89 -8.94 -8.40
C ARG A 621 -25.50 -7.83 -9.37
N ARG A 622 -24.36 -7.16 -9.12
CA ARG A 622 -23.84 -6.11 -10.00
C ARG A 622 -23.50 -6.64 -11.40
N ILE A 623 -22.87 -7.81 -11.50
CA ILE A 623 -22.55 -8.45 -12.78
C ILE A 623 -23.82 -8.82 -13.56
N LEU A 624 -24.86 -9.27 -12.87
CA LEU A 624 -26.15 -9.65 -13.45
C LEU A 624 -27.08 -8.46 -13.72
N GLY A 625 -26.73 -7.25 -13.27
CA GLY A 625 -27.56 -6.04 -13.41
C GLY A 625 -28.81 -6.00 -12.53
N ILE A 626 -28.78 -6.65 -11.35
CA ILE A 626 -29.92 -6.84 -10.41
C ILE A 626 -29.79 -5.99 -9.14
#